data_AF-A0A962TB05-F1
#
_entry.id   AF-A0A962TB05-F1
#
_cell.length_a   1.000
_cell.length_b   1.000
_cell.length_c   1.000
_cell.angle_alpha   90.00
_cell.angle_beta   90.00
_cell.angle_gamma   90.00
#
_symmetry.space_group_name_H-M   'P 1'
#
loop_
_entity.id
_entity.type
_entity.pdbx_description
1 polymer ?
#
loop_
_entity_poly.entity_id
_entity_poly.type
_entity_poly.pdbx_seq_one_letter_code
_entity_poly.pdbx_strand_id
1 'polypeptide(L)'
;PGLYHYSPYHHALECRAVLPLDVATAIGSSLDDMSFGALALTSVTWREEWKYGARAYRYCQLDCGHALGAAAYAAATLGWRTRLAARCDDPLLGRLLGVDRAGDFGDAEDEHPEMLVMLGQQPVDEPDWQSLADALTDWQGRANRLSRERVRWPQVEQALAATRRDDTGVLRPGLVSPSAPSSPLPVAGSLPDIDVERLIRRRRSAQRMDGQTSMTREDFERTLRRTLPANGAPVSCAWPYRPAVHLVLMIHRVDGLDPGLYCLLRDPEALDELRVATSAAGFAWTPADLSDLSLFRLRGAEDVSRLASRLSCHQGIAGHGAFAVSMLAKLGDAIDTEGAWVWRRLHWEAGLLGQVLYLEAEASDLQGTGIGCFFDDEVHELLGLATGPRPRWQVLYHFTIGRAVVDQRLRSEPSYGHLVQGESAAHATAESGDG
;
A
#
# COMPACT_ATOMS: atom_id res chain seq x y z
N PRO A 1 0.56 -23.90 -17.00
CA PRO A 1 0.03 -22.91 -16.01
C PRO A 1 0.35 -23.44 -14.61
N GLY A 2 0.32 -22.60 -13.59
CA GLY A 2 0.69 -23.02 -12.24
C GLY A 2 0.92 -21.86 -11.29
N LEU A 3 1.44 -22.18 -10.12
CA LEU A 3 1.90 -21.22 -9.13
C LEU A 3 3.37 -20.90 -9.40
N TYR A 4 3.70 -19.62 -9.43
CA TYR A 4 5.08 -19.15 -9.61
C TYR A 4 5.47 -18.19 -8.50
N HIS A 5 6.67 -18.37 -7.96
CA HIS A 5 7.32 -17.42 -7.05
C HIS A 5 8.14 -16.43 -7.89
N TYR A 6 7.98 -15.13 -7.63
CA TYR A 6 8.82 -14.12 -8.27
C TYR A 6 10.11 -13.94 -7.48
N SER A 7 11.23 -14.27 -8.12
CA SER A 7 12.59 -14.15 -7.56
C SER A 7 13.15 -12.76 -7.86
N PRO A 8 13.19 -11.81 -6.90
CA PRO A 8 13.57 -10.44 -7.19
C PRO A 8 15.04 -10.34 -7.59
N TYR A 9 15.92 -11.15 -6.99
CA TYR A 9 17.34 -11.13 -7.32
C TYR A 9 17.61 -11.53 -8.77
N HIS A 10 16.89 -12.54 -9.27
CA HIS A 10 17.06 -13.06 -10.64
C HIS A 10 16.13 -12.40 -11.67
N HIS A 11 15.20 -11.55 -11.23
CA HIS A 11 14.13 -11.00 -12.07
C HIS A 11 13.41 -12.08 -12.89
N ALA A 12 13.08 -13.21 -12.25
CA ALA A 12 12.56 -14.40 -12.91
C ALA A 12 11.41 -15.03 -12.11
N LEU A 13 10.60 -15.85 -12.80
CA LEU A 13 9.55 -16.65 -12.18
C LEU A 13 10.05 -18.09 -11.95
N GLU A 14 9.91 -18.57 -10.73
CA GLU A 14 10.25 -19.93 -10.31
C GLU A 14 8.97 -20.74 -10.15
N CYS A 15 8.84 -21.84 -10.89
CA CYS A 15 7.67 -22.72 -10.76
C CYS A 15 7.63 -23.36 -9.37
N ARG A 16 6.49 -23.23 -8.69
CA ARG A 16 6.25 -23.77 -7.35
C ARG A 16 5.27 -24.92 -7.34
N ALA A 17 4.28 -24.90 -8.23
CA ALA A 17 3.33 -25.98 -8.43
C ALA A 17 2.74 -25.89 -9.84
N VAL A 18 2.34 -27.04 -10.37
CA VAL A 18 1.73 -27.14 -11.70
C VAL A 18 0.22 -27.19 -11.53
N LEU A 19 -0.50 -26.47 -12.40
CA LEU A 19 -1.94 -26.62 -12.56
C LEU A 19 -2.18 -27.47 -13.82
N PRO A 20 -2.84 -28.65 -13.70
CA PRO A 20 -3.21 -29.47 -14.84
C PRO A 20 -3.93 -28.69 -15.93
N LEU A 21 -3.59 -28.93 -17.19
CA LEU A 21 -4.02 -28.09 -18.31
C LEU A 21 -5.54 -28.13 -18.53
N ASP A 22 -6.17 -29.27 -18.29
CA ASP A 22 -7.62 -29.44 -18.35
C ASP A 22 -8.34 -28.58 -17.30
N VAL A 23 -7.85 -28.58 -16.05
CA VAL A 23 -8.38 -27.74 -14.98
C VAL A 23 -8.14 -26.26 -15.28
N ALA A 24 -6.92 -25.92 -15.71
CA ALA A 24 -6.59 -24.55 -16.11
C ALA A 24 -7.46 -24.05 -17.28
N THR A 25 -7.80 -24.93 -18.22
CA THR A 25 -8.66 -24.60 -19.37
C THR A 25 -10.11 -24.44 -18.93
N ALA A 26 -10.62 -25.30 -18.06
CA ALA A 26 -11.99 -25.20 -17.52
C ALA A 26 -12.18 -23.88 -16.77
N ILE A 27 -11.19 -23.49 -15.96
CA ILE A 27 -11.21 -22.24 -15.20
C ILE A 27 -10.98 -21.04 -16.11
N GLY A 28 -10.03 -21.13 -17.04
CA GLY A 28 -9.82 -20.11 -18.07
C GLY A 28 -11.07 -19.85 -18.92
N SER A 29 -11.87 -20.89 -19.20
CA SER A 29 -13.15 -20.76 -19.92
C SER A 29 -14.25 -20.10 -19.09
N SER A 30 -14.09 -20.03 -17.76
CA SER A 30 -14.98 -19.29 -16.87
C SER A 30 -14.53 -17.85 -16.61
N LEU A 31 -13.27 -17.54 -16.99
CA LEU A 31 -12.73 -16.20 -17.04
C LEU A 31 -12.96 -15.64 -18.46
N ASP A 32 -13.02 -14.32 -18.63
CA ASP A 32 -13.07 -13.76 -19.98
C ASP A 32 -11.74 -14.04 -20.72
N ASP A 33 -11.75 -14.01 -22.07
CA ASP A 33 -10.55 -14.20 -22.92
C ASP A 33 -9.42 -13.18 -22.63
N MET A 34 -9.67 -12.23 -21.72
CA MET A 34 -8.85 -11.06 -21.42
C MET A 34 -8.31 -11.08 -19.98
N SER A 35 -8.51 -12.17 -19.25
CA SER A 35 -8.02 -12.45 -17.90
C SER A 35 -6.95 -13.52 -17.91
N PHE A 36 -5.82 -13.23 -17.26
CA PHE A 36 -4.60 -14.03 -17.45
C PHE A 36 -4.00 -14.56 -16.15
N GLY A 37 -4.49 -14.16 -14.96
CA GLY A 37 -4.05 -14.73 -13.69
C GLY A 37 -4.29 -13.86 -12.47
N ALA A 38 -3.54 -14.13 -11.41
CA ALA A 38 -3.56 -13.36 -10.18
C ALA A 38 -2.14 -13.18 -9.62
N LEU A 39 -1.90 -12.06 -8.96
CA LEU A 39 -0.73 -11.81 -8.14
C LEU A 39 -1.10 -12.10 -6.69
N ALA A 40 -0.28 -12.88 -6.00
CA ALA A 40 -0.40 -13.08 -4.56
C ALA A 40 0.72 -12.37 -3.81
N LEU A 41 0.41 -11.85 -2.64
CA LEU A 41 1.38 -11.26 -1.72
C LEU A 41 1.35 -12.02 -0.40
N THR A 42 2.54 -12.23 0.14
CA THR A 42 2.81 -12.94 1.39
C THR A 42 3.77 -12.11 2.24
N SER A 43 3.75 -12.35 3.55
CA SER A 43 4.68 -11.75 4.51
C SER A 43 5.49 -12.83 5.21
N VAL A 44 6.81 -12.65 5.24
CA VAL A 44 7.67 -13.35 6.20
C VAL A 44 8.00 -12.34 7.29
N THR A 45 7.24 -12.34 8.38
CA THR A 45 7.27 -11.27 9.39
C THR A 45 8.66 -11.07 10.01
N TRP A 46 9.46 -12.13 10.09
CA TRP A 46 10.84 -12.06 10.56
C TRP A 46 11.71 -11.04 9.79
N ARG A 47 11.43 -10.81 8.50
CA ARG A 47 12.11 -9.78 7.68
C ARG A 47 11.95 -8.37 8.24
N GLU A 48 10.89 -8.14 9.00
CA GLU A 48 10.59 -6.87 9.68
C GLU A 48 10.85 -6.93 11.21
N GLU A 49 10.57 -8.07 11.85
CA GLU A 49 10.70 -8.25 13.30
C GLU A 49 12.11 -8.03 13.82
N TRP A 50 13.13 -8.43 13.07
CA TRP A 50 14.53 -8.27 13.50
C TRP A 50 14.90 -6.81 13.77
N LYS A 51 14.25 -5.87 13.06
CA LYS A 51 14.49 -4.43 13.16
C LYS A 51 13.45 -3.73 14.04
N TYR A 52 12.18 -4.12 13.93
CA TYR A 52 11.06 -3.35 14.49
C TYR A 52 10.34 -4.01 15.66
N GLY A 53 10.73 -5.25 15.99
CA GLY A 53 10.12 -6.05 17.06
C GLY A 53 8.61 -6.13 16.96
N ALA A 54 7.91 -5.89 18.07
CA ALA A 54 6.45 -5.97 18.14
C ALA A 54 5.70 -5.07 17.14
N ARG A 55 6.34 -4.04 16.56
CA ARG A 55 5.71 -3.18 15.55
C ARG A 55 5.80 -3.71 14.12
N ALA A 56 6.60 -4.75 13.89
CA ALA A 56 6.87 -5.30 12.56
C ALA A 56 5.60 -5.68 11.79
N TYR A 57 4.59 -6.20 12.49
CA TYR A 57 3.33 -6.59 11.85
C TYR A 57 2.65 -5.40 11.15
N ARG A 58 2.70 -4.20 11.75
CA ARG A 58 2.19 -2.97 11.14
C ARG A 58 2.87 -2.67 9.81
N TYR A 59 4.19 -2.84 9.76
CA TYR A 59 4.99 -2.55 8.57
C TYR A 59 4.75 -3.59 7.48
N CYS A 60 4.62 -4.87 7.82
CA CYS A 60 4.23 -5.90 6.85
C CYS A 60 2.91 -5.54 6.14
N GLN A 61 1.90 -5.10 6.89
CA GLN A 61 0.62 -4.72 6.31
C GLN A 61 0.71 -3.42 5.47
N LEU A 62 1.40 -2.39 5.95
CA LEU A 62 1.62 -1.17 5.17
C LEU A 62 2.37 -1.47 3.86
N ASP A 63 3.40 -2.31 3.90
CA ASP A 63 4.19 -2.69 2.74
C ASP A 63 3.37 -3.51 1.73
N CYS A 64 2.48 -4.38 2.19
CA CYS A 64 1.51 -5.06 1.32
C CYS A 64 0.59 -4.06 0.60
N GLY A 65 0.12 -3.02 1.29
CA GLY A 65 -0.62 -1.92 0.67
C GLY A 65 0.18 -1.19 -0.41
N HIS A 66 1.45 -0.88 -0.11
CA HIS A 66 2.36 -0.28 -1.08
C HIS A 66 2.57 -1.17 -2.31
N ALA A 67 2.77 -2.48 -2.09
CA ALA A 67 2.95 -3.48 -3.15
C ALA A 67 1.70 -3.62 -4.02
N LEU A 68 0.50 -3.62 -3.44
CA LEU A 68 -0.76 -3.59 -4.18
C LEU A 68 -0.85 -2.34 -5.07
N GLY A 69 -0.49 -1.17 -4.53
CA GLY A 69 -0.46 0.07 -5.30
C GLY A 69 0.53 -0.01 -6.47
N ALA A 70 1.73 -0.53 -6.21
CA ALA A 70 2.76 -0.67 -7.24
C ALA A 70 2.32 -1.63 -8.35
N ALA A 71 1.71 -2.77 -7.98
CA ALA A 71 1.13 -3.72 -8.91
C ALA A 71 0.01 -3.09 -9.75
N ALA A 72 -0.87 -2.28 -9.15
CA ALA A 72 -1.95 -1.60 -9.86
C ALA A 72 -1.42 -0.63 -10.93
N TYR A 73 -0.42 0.20 -10.58
CA TYR A 73 0.20 1.10 -11.56
C TYR A 73 0.95 0.33 -12.66
N ALA A 74 1.72 -0.70 -12.30
CA ALA A 74 2.42 -1.53 -13.28
C ALA A 74 1.44 -2.22 -14.25
N ALA A 75 0.37 -2.82 -13.72
CA ALA A 75 -0.69 -3.41 -14.53
C ALA A 75 -1.31 -2.40 -15.49
N ALA A 76 -1.61 -1.18 -15.02
CA ALA A 76 -2.17 -0.13 -15.88
C ALA A 76 -1.23 0.27 -17.03
N THR A 77 0.09 0.31 -16.81
CA THR A 77 1.06 0.58 -17.91
C THR A 77 1.06 -0.50 -18.99
N LEU A 78 0.60 -1.71 -18.65
CA LEU A 78 0.46 -2.84 -19.56
C LEU A 78 -0.95 -2.96 -20.17
N GLY A 79 -1.84 -2.00 -19.89
CA GLY A 79 -3.24 -2.03 -20.32
C GLY A 79 -4.12 -2.97 -19.49
N TRP A 80 -3.65 -3.39 -18.31
CA TRP A 80 -4.35 -4.29 -17.41
C TRP A 80 -4.97 -3.54 -16.23
N ARG A 81 -5.87 -4.23 -15.52
CA ARG A 81 -6.49 -3.81 -14.28
C ARG A 81 -6.21 -4.84 -13.21
N THR A 82 -6.07 -4.35 -11.99
CA THR A 82 -5.99 -5.15 -10.78
C THR A 82 -7.30 -5.07 -10.01
N ARG A 83 -7.66 -6.14 -9.28
CA ARG A 83 -8.71 -6.10 -8.25
C ARG A 83 -8.37 -7.05 -7.12
N LEU A 84 -8.36 -6.56 -5.87
CA LEU A 84 -8.19 -7.41 -4.69
C LEU A 84 -9.34 -8.43 -4.59
N ALA A 85 -8.99 -9.70 -4.43
CA ALA A 85 -9.92 -10.80 -4.21
C ALA A 85 -10.52 -10.69 -2.81
N ALA A 86 -11.84 -10.62 -2.76
CA ALA A 86 -12.62 -10.47 -1.54
C ALA A 86 -13.23 -11.80 -1.07
N ARG A 87 -13.18 -12.90 -1.83
CA ARG A 87 -13.86 -14.16 -1.44
C ARG A 87 -12.92 -15.30 -1.08
N CYS A 88 -11.62 -15.15 -1.29
CA CYS A 88 -10.62 -16.08 -0.75
C CYS A 88 -10.42 -15.79 0.75
N ASP A 89 -10.50 -16.78 1.63
CA ASP A 89 -10.10 -16.66 3.04
C ASP A 89 -8.58 -16.97 3.21
N ASP A 90 -8.03 -16.80 4.41
CA ASP A 90 -6.61 -17.05 4.66
C ASP A 90 -6.22 -18.53 4.61
N PRO A 91 -6.99 -19.50 5.17
CA PRO A 91 -6.67 -20.92 4.99
C PRO A 91 -6.67 -21.36 3.52
N LEU A 92 -7.62 -20.90 2.71
CA LEU A 92 -7.65 -21.19 1.28
C LEU A 92 -6.49 -20.52 0.55
N LEU A 93 -6.18 -19.27 0.88
CA LEU A 93 -5.02 -18.59 0.31
C LEU A 93 -3.72 -19.29 0.69
N GLY A 94 -3.61 -19.78 1.93
CA GLY A 94 -2.50 -20.59 2.41
C GLY A 94 -2.27 -21.83 1.52
N ARG A 95 -3.33 -22.59 1.25
CA ARG A 95 -3.30 -23.76 0.37
C ARG A 95 -2.96 -23.42 -1.07
N LEU A 96 -3.57 -22.35 -1.62
CA LEU A 96 -3.31 -21.87 -2.99
C LEU A 96 -1.84 -21.55 -3.21
N LEU A 97 -1.19 -20.95 -2.21
CA LEU A 97 0.21 -20.53 -2.27
C LEU A 97 1.18 -21.60 -1.76
N GLY A 98 0.65 -22.67 -1.14
CA GLY A 98 1.43 -23.73 -0.50
C GLY A 98 2.22 -23.26 0.72
N VAL A 99 1.91 -22.10 1.29
CA VAL A 99 2.61 -21.57 2.47
C VAL A 99 2.18 -22.28 3.76
N ASP A 100 1.09 -23.04 3.71
CA ASP A 100 0.64 -23.91 4.80
C ASP A 100 1.36 -25.28 4.84
N ARG A 101 2.27 -25.53 3.90
CA ARG A 101 3.05 -26.77 3.78
C ARG A 101 4.27 -26.77 4.72
N ALA A 102 4.07 -26.46 6.00
CA ALA A 102 5.14 -26.29 6.99
C ALA A 102 6.14 -27.48 7.06
N GLY A 103 5.65 -28.71 6.82
CA GLY A 103 6.49 -29.91 6.76
C GLY A 103 7.56 -29.87 5.64
N ASP A 104 7.34 -29.14 4.56
CA ASP A 104 8.26 -29.01 3.44
C ASP A 104 9.37 -27.96 3.71
N PHE A 105 9.19 -27.12 4.74
CA PHE A 105 10.02 -25.93 4.98
C PHE A 105 11.04 -26.08 6.11
N GLY A 106 10.93 -27.12 6.96
CA GLY A 106 11.88 -27.42 8.02
C GLY A 106 12.08 -26.24 8.98
N ASP A 107 13.32 -25.77 9.13
CA ASP A 107 13.66 -24.66 10.04
C ASP A 107 13.50 -23.27 9.39
N ALA A 108 12.82 -23.12 8.24
CA ALA A 108 12.58 -21.81 7.66
C ALA A 108 11.66 -20.94 8.56
N GLU A 109 11.64 -19.64 8.30
CA GLU A 109 10.67 -18.72 8.92
C GLU A 109 9.29 -18.94 8.31
N ASP A 110 8.24 -18.80 9.12
CA ASP A 110 6.87 -18.90 8.63
C ASP A 110 6.57 -17.79 7.62
N GLU A 111 5.84 -18.17 6.57
CA GLU A 111 5.35 -17.26 5.54
C GLU A 111 3.82 -17.21 5.61
N HIS A 112 3.28 -16.01 5.69
CA HIS A 112 1.86 -15.78 5.91
C HIS A 112 1.19 -15.24 4.64
N PRO A 113 0.04 -15.79 4.23
CA PRO A 113 -0.71 -15.27 3.10
C PRO A 113 -1.37 -13.94 3.46
N GLU A 114 -1.20 -12.92 2.62
CA GLU A 114 -1.77 -11.60 2.88
C GLU A 114 -2.94 -11.31 1.96
N MET A 115 -2.71 -11.33 0.64
CA MET A 115 -3.74 -10.99 -0.33
C MET A 115 -3.54 -11.67 -1.69
N LEU A 116 -4.64 -11.74 -2.43
CA LEU A 116 -4.70 -12.21 -3.81
C LEU A 116 -5.31 -11.11 -4.67
N VAL A 117 -4.68 -10.81 -5.80
CA VAL A 117 -5.02 -9.66 -6.66
C VAL A 117 -5.25 -10.18 -8.07
N MET A 118 -6.51 -10.14 -8.51
CA MET A 118 -6.91 -10.50 -9.87
C MET A 118 -6.27 -9.58 -10.89
N LEU A 119 -5.83 -10.14 -12.02
CA LEU A 119 -5.25 -9.42 -13.14
C LEU A 119 -6.02 -9.72 -14.44
N GLY A 120 -6.44 -8.69 -15.16
CA GLY A 120 -7.13 -8.82 -16.45
C GLY A 120 -7.35 -7.47 -17.13
N GLN A 121 -7.79 -7.44 -18.37
CA GLN A 121 -8.08 -6.16 -19.06
C GLN A 121 -9.43 -5.57 -18.63
N GLN A 122 -10.34 -6.39 -18.12
CA GLN A 122 -11.65 -5.99 -17.62
C GLN A 122 -11.85 -6.45 -16.16
N PRO A 123 -12.83 -5.88 -15.43
CA PRO A 123 -13.23 -6.40 -14.13
C PRO A 123 -13.79 -7.81 -14.31
N VAL A 124 -13.24 -8.77 -13.58
CA VAL A 124 -13.59 -10.19 -13.70
C VAL A 124 -14.00 -10.73 -12.35
N ASP A 125 -14.97 -11.62 -12.37
CA ASP A 125 -15.43 -12.31 -11.16
C ASP A 125 -14.34 -13.24 -10.62
N GLU A 126 -14.35 -13.43 -9.31
CA GLU A 126 -13.41 -14.36 -8.67
C GLU A 126 -13.72 -15.80 -9.10
N PRO A 127 -12.71 -16.56 -9.58
CA PRO A 127 -12.88 -17.97 -9.93
C PRO A 127 -13.13 -18.82 -8.68
N ASP A 128 -13.40 -20.11 -8.91
CA ASP A 128 -13.42 -21.09 -7.84
C ASP A 128 -11.99 -21.36 -7.31
N TRP A 129 -11.61 -20.54 -6.33
CA TRP A 129 -10.34 -20.66 -5.61
C TRP A 129 -10.14 -22.02 -4.96
N GLN A 130 -11.22 -22.69 -4.52
CA GLN A 130 -11.14 -24.00 -3.88
C GLN A 130 -10.69 -25.05 -4.89
N SER A 131 -11.37 -25.11 -6.04
CA SER A 131 -11.01 -26.02 -7.13
C SER A 131 -9.58 -25.78 -7.64
N LEU A 132 -9.11 -24.53 -7.66
CA LEU A 132 -7.71 -24.21 -7.99
C LEU A 132 -6.74 -24.79 -6.97
N ALA A 133 -6.98 -24.58 -5.67
CA ALA A 133 -6.11 -25.06 -4.61
C ALA A 133 -5.98 -26.59 -4.62
N ASP A 134 -7.10 -27.28 -4.80
CA ASP A 134 -7.15 -28.75 -4.78
C ASP A 134 -6.51 -29.39 -6.02
N ALA A 135 -6.40 -28.65 -7.12
CA ALA A 135 -5.84 -29.13 -8.38
C ALA A 135 -4.33 -28.90 -8.53
N LEU A 136 -3.68 -28.10 -7.66
CA LEU A 136 -2.25 -27.84 -7.75
C LEU A 136 -1.43 -29.09 -7.37
N THR A 137 -0.60 -29.55 -8.30
CA THR A 137 0.27 -30.72 -8.16
C THR A 137 1.75 -30.36 -8.30
N ASP A 138 2.63 -31.35 -8.13
CA ASP A 138 4.06 -31.24 -8.43
C ASP A 138 4.74 -30.05 -7.73
N TRP A 139 4.48 -29.94 -6.42
CA TRP A 139 5.05 -28.91 -5.55
C TRP A 139 6.58 -28.99 -5.54
N GLN A 140 7.22 -27.87 -5.80
CA GLN A 140 8.67 -27.77 -6.04
C GLN A 140 9.31 -26.68 -5.17
N GLY A 141 10.59 -26.89 -4.87
CA GLY A 141 11.50 -25.91 -4.27
C GLY A 141 11.44 -25.85 -2.74
N ARG A 142 12.47 -25.24 -2.13
CA ARG A 142 12.69 -25.26 -0.68
C ARG A 142 12.80 -23.84 -0.14
N ALA A 143 12.15 -23.57 0.99
CA ALA A 143 12.27 -22.30 1.69
C ALA A 143 13.70 -22.10 2.20
N ASN A 144 14.24 -20.89 2.00
CA ASN A 144 15.53 -20.51 2.57
C ASN A 144 15.35 -20.05 4.02
N ARG A 145 16.32 -20.38 4.87
CA ARG A 145 16.39 -19.85 6.23
C ARG A 145 17.02 -18.46 6.20
N LEU A 146 16.32 -17.46 6.73
CA LEU A 146 16.76 -16.06 6.72
C LEU A 146 17.83 -15.76 7.77
N SER A 147 17.72 -16.35 8.97
CA SER A 147 18.72 -16.15 10.02
C SER A 147 19.01 -17.40 10.85
N ARG A 148 20.22 -17.47 11.40
CA ARG A 148 20.63 -18.53 12.34
C ARG A 148 19.97 -18.38 13.72
N GLU A 149 19.61 -17.17 14.11
CA GLU A 149 19.00 -16.88 15.41
C GLU A 149 17.77 -16.01 15.21
N ARG A 150 16.76 -16.23 16.06
CA ARG A 150 15.48 -15.52 16.03
C ARG A 150 15.12 -15.04 17.42
N VAL A 151 14.61 -13.82 17.51
CA VAL A 151 13.98 -13.28 18.71
C VAL A 151 12.48 -13.41 18.50
N ARG A 152 11.77 -13.99 19.47
CA ARG A 152 10.31 -14.07 19.38
C ARG A 152 9.66 -12.79 19.86
N TRP A 153 8.62 -12.38 19.13
CA TRP A 153 7.75 -11.27 19.51
C TRP A 153 6.33 -11.81 19.66
N PRO A 154 5.90 -12.21 20.88
CA PRO A 154 4.58 -12.79 21.10
C PRO A 154 3.44 -11.90 20.62
N GLN A 155 3.64 -10.58 20.61
CA GLN A 155 2.67 -9.62 20.09
C GLN A 155 2.40 -9.80 18.59
N VAL A 156 3.42 -10.17 17.80
CA VAL A 156 3.26 -10.44 16.36
C VAL A 156 2.52 -11.76 16.15
N GLU A 157 2.89 -12.81 16.88
CA GLU A 157 2.18 -14.10 16.84
C GLU A 157 0.70 -13.94 17.23
N GLN A 158 0.42 -13.16 18.28
CA GLN A 158 -0.95 -12.83 18.71
C GLN A 158 -1.71 -12.03 17.64
N ALA A 159 -1.07 -11.05 17.01
CA ALA A 159 -1.69 -10.24 15.97
C ALA A 159 -1.99 -11.08 14.72
N LEU A 160 -1.07 -11.94 14.29
CA LEU A 160 -1.27 -12.88 13.19
C LEU A 160 -2.49 -13.78 13.45
N ALA A 161 -2.55 -14.40 14.63
CA ALA A 161 -3.67 -15.26 15.00
C ALA A 161 -5.00 -14.49 15.10
N ALA A 162 -5.00 -13.31 15.73
CA ALA A 162 -6.20 -12.52 15.95
C ALA A 162 -6.77 -11.90 14.67
N THR A 163 -5.91 -11.59 13.70
CA THR A 163 -6.29 -10.94 12.44
C THR A 163 -6.37 -11.91 11.26
N ARG A 164 -6.31 -13.21 11.54
CA ARG A 164 -6.58 -14.26 10.56
C ARG A 164 -8.03 -14.17 10.09
N ARG A 165 -8.24 -14.30 8.78
CA ARG A 165 -9.56 -14.27 8.14
C ARG A 165 -10.00 -15.69 7.80
N ASP A 166 -10.97 -16.19 8.56
CA ASP A 166 -11.43 -17.58 8.52
C ASP A 166 -12.86 -17.76 7.99
N ASP A 167 -13.50 -16.70 7.47
CA ASP A 167 -14.92 -16.72 7.12
C ASP A 167 -15.20 -16.56 5.60
N THR A 168 -15.78 -17.61 5.02
CA THR A 168 -16.23 -17.63 3.61
C THR A 168 -17.68 -17.20 3.42
N GLY A 169 -18.35 -16.64 4.44
CA GLY A 169 -19.81 -16.44 4.41
C GLY A 169 -20.36 -15.11 4.91
N VAL A 170 -19.53 -14.20 5.45
CA VAL A 170 -20.04 -12.92 5.98
C VAL A 170 -20.15 -11.90 4.86
N LEU A 171 -21.35 -11.32 4.69
CA LEU A 171 -21.56 -10.13 3.87
C LEU A 171 -20.59 -9.05 4.35
N ARG A 172 -19.61 -8.69 3.52
CA ARG A 172 -18.58 -7.72 3.91
C ARG A 172 -19.13 -6.30 3.76
N PRO A 173 -19.35 -5.57 4.86
CA PRO A 173 -19.76 -4.17 4.80
C PRO A 173 -18.77 -3.37 3.94
N GLY A 174 -19.30 -2.52 3.07
CA GLY A 174 -18.48 -1.67 2.21
C GLY A 174 -17.80 -2.34 1.02
N LEU A 175 -17.97 -3.66 0.80
CA LEU A 175 -17.58 -4.26 -0.49
C LEU A 175 -18.44 -3.65 -1.60
N VAL A 176 -17.79 -2.99 -2.54
CA VAL A 176 -18.45 -2.37 -3.69
C VAL A 176 -18.46 -3.40 -4.81
N SER A 177 -19.65 -3.67 -5.35
CA SER A 177 -19.81 -4.51 -6.53
C SER A 177 -18.89 -4.01 -7.65
N PRO A 178 -18.32 -4.90 -8.48
CA PRO A 178 -17.61 -4.48 -9.68
C PRO A 178 -18.57 -3.61 -10.50
N SER A 179 -18.36 -2.30 -10.47
CA SER A 179 -19.18 -1.37 -11.24
C SER A 179 -18.65 -1.36 -12.66
N ALA A 180 -19.54 -1.23 -13.65
CA ALA A 180 -19.17 -0.85 -15.01
C ALA A 180 -18.26 0.39 -14.95
N PRO A 181 -17.29 0.54 -15.89
CA PRO A 181 -16.30 1.61 -15.82
C PRO A 181 -16.99 2.95 -15.58
N SER A 182 -16.68 3.61 -14.47
CA SER A 182 -16.91 5.04 -14.40
C SER A 182 -16.07 5.63 -15.53
N SER A 183 -16.70 6.46 -16.38
CA SER A 183 -15.95 7.27 -17.32
C SER A 183 -14.81 7.92 -16.54
N PRO A 184 -13.55 7.85 -17.03
CA PRO A 184 -12.48 8.56 -16.36
C PRO A 184 -12.94 10.00 -16.23
N LEU A 185 -13.03 10.50 -14.99
CA LEU A 185 -13.19 11.92 -14.79
C LEU A 185 -12.02 12.56 -15.54
N PRO A 186 -12.26 13.55 -16.43
CA PRO A 186 -11.17 14.25 -17.07
C PRO A 186 -10.27 14.79 -15.96
N VAL A 187 -9.05 14.28 -15.91
CA VAL A 187 -8.04 14.78 -14.99
C VAL A 187 -7.74 16.18 -15.49
N ALA A 188 -8.25 17.19 -14.78
CA ALA A 188 -7.84 18.57 -15.03
C ALA A 188 -6.34 18.67 -14.75
N GLY A 189 -5.59 19.20 -15.72
CA GLY A 189 -4.13 19.28 -15.72
C GLY A 189 -3.52 18.34 -16.76
N SER A 190 -3.04 18.91 -17.87
CA SER A 190 -2.16 18.17 -18.77
C SER A 190 -0.87 17.89 -18.01
N LEU A 191 -0.69 16.65 -17.56
CA LEU A 191 0.65 16.20 -17.22
C LEU A 191 1.53 16.40 -18.47
N PRO A 192 2.81 16.77 -18.32
CA PRO A 192 3.79 16.58 -19.38
C PRO A 192 3.69 15.14 -19.93
N ASP A 193 4.30 14.88 -21.08
CA ASP A 193 4.49 13.52 -21.58
C ASP A 193 5.42 12.76 -20.59
N ILE A 194 4.85 12.32 -19.47
CA ILE A 194 5.57 11.69 -18.36
C ILE A 194 5.71 10.22 -18.71
N ASP A 195 6.95 9.82 -18.89
CA ASP A 195 7.34 8.41 -18.92
C ASP A 195 7.07 7.78 -17.55
N VAL A 196 5.90 7.14 -17.41
CA VAL A 196 5.41 6.50 -16.18
C VAL A 196 6.36 5.38 -15.75
N GLU A 197 6.93 4.64 -16.69
CA GLU A 197 7.92 3.59 -16.38
C GLU A 197 9.15 4.21 -15.72
N ARG A 198 9.67 5.30 -16.29
CA ARG A 198 10.79 6.03 -15.71
C ARG A 198 10.45 6.61 -14.34
N LEU A 199 9.25 7.13 -14.13
CA LEU A 199 8.80 7.63 -12.83
C LEU A 199 8.81 6.50 -11.79
N ILE A 200 8.18 5.37 -12.09
CA ILE A 200 8.12 4.19 -11.20
C ILE A 200 9.54 3.70 -10.88
N ARG A 201 10.42 3.58 -11.88
CA ARG A 201 11.80 3.09 -11.70
C ARG A 201 12.68 4.05 -10.91
N ARG A 202 12.46 5.36 -11.02
CA ARG A 202 13.25 6.40 -10.33
C ARG A 202 12.78 6.66 -8.91
N ARG A 203 11.53 6.38 -8.58
CA ARG A 203 10.97 6.63 -7.25
C ARG A 203 11.89 6.11 -6.14
N ARG A 204 12.23 6.96 -5.18
CA ARG A 204 12.99 6.60 -3.97
C ARG A 204 12.41 7.31 -2.75
N SER A 205 12.61 6.72 -1.58
CA SER A 205 12.17 7.33 -0.32
C SER A 205 13.15 8.40 0.11
N ALA A 206 12.67 9.63 0.28
CA ALA A 206 13.48 10.72 0.80
C ALA A 206 14.04 10.36 2.18
N GLN A 207 15.33 10.59 2.38
CA GLN A 207 15.99 10.40 3.69
C GLN A 207 16.00 11.70 4.50
N ARG A 208 15.92 12.85 3.82
CA ARG A 208 15.82 14.21 4.37
C ARG A 208 15.10 15.11 3.38
N MET A 209 14.37 16.11 3.88
CA MET A 209 13.82 17.21 3.06
C MET A 209 14.61 18.51 3.30
N ASP A 210 14.57 19.41 2.32
CA ASP A 210 15.32 20.68 2.35
C ASP A 210 14.73 21.76 3.26
N GLY A 211 13.45 21.66 3.63
CA GLY A 211 12.76 22.64 4.47
C GLY A 211 12.41 23.95 3.78
N GLN A 212 12.57 24.06 2.46
CA GLN A 212 12.50 25.32 1.72
C GLN A 212 11.57 25.23 0.51
N THR A 213 11.63 24.15 -0.26
CA THR A 213 10.87 24.04 -1.51
C THR A 213 9.37 23.94 -1.24
N SER A 214 8.56 24.76 -1.92
CA SER A 214 7.11 24.65 -1.92
C SER A 214 6.61 23.67 -2.98
N MET A 215 5.39 23.18 -2.79
CA MET A 215 4.62 22.47 -3.81
C MET A 215 3.60 23.43 -4.42
N THR A 216 3.42 23.35 -5.74
CA THR A 216 2.39 24.16 -6.42
C THR A 216 1.00 23.75 -5.95
N ARG A 217 0.05 24.69 -5.98
CA ARG A 217 -1.36 24.40 -5.67
C ARG A 217 -1.94 23.32 -6.58
N GLU A 218 -1.65 23.39 -7.87
CA GLU A 218 -2.12 22.43 -8.88
C GLU A 218 -1.62 21.00 -8.58
N ASP A 219 -0.33 20.85 -8.27
CA ASP A 219 0.24 19.55 -7.93
C ASP A 219 -0.34 19.00 -6.62
N PHE A 220 -0.57 19.86 -5.63
CA PHE A 220 -1.20 19.47 -4.38
C PHE A 220 -2.65 19.01 -4.61
N GLU A 221 -3.45 19.77 -5.35
CA GLU A 221 -4.82 19.41 -5.72
C GLU A 221 -4.89 18.08 -6.47
N ARG A 222 -4.02 17.90 -7.48
CA ARG A 222 -3.89 16.65 -8.23
C ARG A 222 -3.55 15.49 -7.30
N THR A 223 -2.56 15.68 -6.43
CA THR A 223 -2.13 14.67 -5.44
C THR A 223 -3.31 14.24 -4.57
N LEU A 224 -4.05 15.18 -3.98
CA LEU A 224 -5.21 14.85 -3.14
C LEU A 224 -6.30 14.14 -3.94
N ARG A 225 -6.62 14.63 -5.15
CA ARG A 225 -7.63 14.03 -6.02
C ARG A 225 -7.30 12.58 -6.35
N ARG A 226 -6.02 12.25 -6.53
CA ARG A 226 -5.55 10.88 -6.82
C ARG A 226 -5.70 9.93 -5.64
N THR A 227 -5.81 10.44 -4.41
CA THR A 227 -6.13 9.62 -3.24
C THR A 227 -7.62 9.29 -3.09
N LEU A 228 -8.52 10.02 -3.77
CA LEU A 228 -9.97 9.80 -3.68
C LEU A 228 -10.41 8.51 -4.41
N PRO A 229 -11.49 7.83 -3.98
CA PRO A 229 -12.06 6.71 -4.72
C PRO A 229 -12.65 7.15 -6.08
N ALA A 230 -12.94 6.18 -6.96
CA ALA A 230 -13.71 6.37 -8.20
C ALA A 230 -13.21 7.46 -9.17
N ASN A 231 -11.94 7.85 -9.07
CA ASN A 231 -11.31 8.88 -9.91
C ASN A 231 -10.66 8.35 -11.19
N GLY A 232 -10.82 7.05 -11.49
CA GLY A 232 -10.20 6.36 -12.62
C GLY A 232 -8.71 6.04 -12.44
N ALA A 233 -8.11 6.29 -11.27
CA ALA A 233 -6.73 5.90 -10.98
C ALA A 233 -6.62 4.36 -10.85
N PRO A 234 -5.48 3.75 -11.23
CA PRO A 234 -5.29 2.30 -11.16
C PRO A 234 -5.57 1.71 -9.76
N VAL A 235 -5.15 2.42 -8.71
CA VAL A 235 -5.37 2.03 -7.32
C VAL A 235 -6.85 2.01 -6.91
N SER A 236 -7.69 2.85 -7.51
CA SER A 236 -9.13 2.87 -7.24
C SER A 236 -9.83 1.66 -7.85
N CYS A 237 -9.31 1.11 -8.96
CA CYS A 237 -9.78 -0.14 -9.52
C CYS A 237 -9.33 -1.34 -8.68
N ALA A 238 -8.11 -1.29 -8.15
CA ALA A 238 -7.52 -2.32 -7.30
C ALA A 238 -8.27 -2.53 -5.99
N TRP A 239 -8.84 -1.46 -5.43
CA TRP A 239 -9.44 -1.43 -4.10
C TRP A 239 -10.97 -1.64 -4.15
N PRO A 240 -11.51 -2.80 -3.71
CA PRO A 240 -12.92 -3.12 -3.85
C PRO A 240 -13.78 -2.65 -2.66
N TYR A 241 -13.23 -1.85 -1.75
CA TYR A 241 -13.92 -1.39 -0.54
C TYR A 241 -14.23 0.10 -0.62
N ARG A 242 -15.32 0.52 0.04
CA ARG A 242 -15.52 1.93 0.39
C ARG A 242 -14.29 2.47 1.14
N PRO A 243 -13.88 3.71 0.88
CA PRO A 243 -12.70 4.27 1.52
C PRO A 243 -12.91 4.43 3.02
N ALA A 244 -12.04 3.82 3.83
CA ALA A 244 -12.15 3.89 5.29
C ALA A 244 -11.04 4.76 5.94
N VAL A 245 -10.03 5.12 5.16
CA VAL A 245 -8.91 5.97 5.58
C VAL A 245 -9.13 7.41 5.13
N HIS A 246 -9.01 8.38 6.03
CA HIS A 246 -9.05 9.82 5.76
C HIS A 246 -7.69 10.46 6.03
N LEU A 247 -7.42 11.63 5.44
CA LEU A 247 -6.10 12.25 5.51
C LEU A 247 -6.16 13.51 6.36
N VAL A 248 -5.49 13.50 7.51
CA VAL A 248 -5.21 14.72 8.28
C VAL A 248 -3.90 15.30 7.76
N LEU A 249 -3.94 16.50 7.19
CA LEU A 249 -2.80 17.13 6.54
C LEU A 249 -2.24 18.25 7.42
N MET A 250 -0.92 18.25 7.58
CA MET A 250 -0.15 19.35 8.15
C MET A 250 0.53 20.06 6.98
N ILE A 251 -0.09 21.13 6.50
CA ILE A 251 0.39 21.91 5.35
C ILE A 251 1.42 22.92 5.83
N HIS A 252 2.61 22.92 5.21
CA HIS A 252 3.71 23.82 5.56
C HIS A 252 3.99 24.86 4.48
N ARG A 253 4.08 24.40 3.21
CA ARG A 253 4.57 25.17 2.05
C ARG A 253 3.87 24.73 0.77
N VAL A 254 2.58 25.02 0.67
CA VAL A 254 1.81 24.83 -0.57
C VAL A 254 1.41 26.22 -1.08
N ASP A 255 1.73 26.51 -2.33
CA ASP A 255 1.49 27.85 -2.89
C ASP A 255 0.00 28.20 -2.82
N GLY A 256 -0.33 29.41 -2.37
CA GLY A 256 -1.72 29.87 -2.30
C GLY A 256 -2.62 29.18 -1.26
N LEU A 257 -2.06 28.37 -0.35
CA LEU A 257 -2.77 27.81 0.81
C LEU A 257 -2.07 28.22 2.11
N ASP A 258 -2.86 28.64 3.09
CA ASP A 258 -2.32 28.95 4.43
C ASP A 258 -1.70 27.69 5.06
N PRO A 259 -0.53 27.81 5.73
CA PRO A 259 -0.04 26.75 6.59
C PRO A 259 -1.04 26.42 7.70
N GLY A 260 -1.17 25.14 8.04
CA GLY A 260 -2.07 24.69 9.09
C GLY A 260 -2.48 23.23 9.03
N LEU A 261 -3.49 22.90 9.83
CA LEU A 261 -4.08 21.58 9.96
C LEU A 261 -5.36 21.48 9.11
N TYR A 262 -5.42 20.48 8.24
CA TYR A 262 -6.52 20.23 7.33
C TYR A 262 -6.96 18.76 7.43
N CYS A 263 -8.17 18.44 6.97
CA CYS A 263 -8.68 17.09 6.85
C CYS A 263 -9.32 16.89 5.48
N LEU A 264 -8.78 15.97 4.68
CA LEU A 264 -9.42 15.46 3.47
C LEU A 264 -10.26 14.23 3.83
N LEU A 265 -11.57 14.38 3.70
CA LEU A 265 -12.50 13.25 3.79
C LEU A 265 -12.51 12.51 2.46
N ARG A 266 -12.18 11.21 2.53
CA ARG A 266 -12.28 10.31 1.36
C ARG A 266 -13.68 9.71 1.21
N ASP A 267 -14.42 9.60 2.32
CA ASP A 267 -15.85 9.33 2.34
C ASP A 267 -16.57 10.57 2.92
N PRO A 268 -17.34 11.32 2.12
CA PRO A 268 -18.10 12.47 2.62
C PRO A 268 -19.10 12.11 3.73
N GLU A 269 -19.57 10.87 3.80
CA GLU A 269 -20.51 10.41 4.83
C GLU A 269 -19.88 10.43 6.24
N ALA A 270 -18.55 10.49 6.36
CA ALA A 270 -17.84 10.53 7.63
C ALA A 270 -17.81 11.92 8.30
N LEU A 271 -18.27 12.99 7.63
CA LEU A 271 -18.10 14.36 8.10
C LEU A 271 -18.72 14.61 9.47
N ASP A 272 -20.02 14.35 9.63
CA ASP A 272 -20.73 14.67 10.87
C ASP A 272 -20.17 13.88 12.06
N GLU A 273 -19.86 12.60 11.82
CA GLU A 273 -19.27 11.76 12.84
C GLU A 273 -17.88 12.24 13.28
N LEU A 274 -17.02 12.60 12.32
CA LEU A 274 -15.67 13.05 12.63
C LEU A 274 -15.68 14.44 13.30
N ARG A 275 -16.62 15.32 12.95
CA ARG A 275 -16.86 16.59 13.66
C ARG A 275 -17.24 16.37 15.12
N VAL A 276 -18.14 15.42 15.39
CA VAL A 276 -18.53 15.05 16.76
C VAL A 276 -17.33 14.47 17.51
N ALA A 277 -16.62 13.51 16.90
CA ALA A 277 -15.48 12.84 17.50
C ALA A 277 -14.32 13.80 17.84
N THR A 278 -14.13 14.86 17.05
CA THR A 278 -13.07 15.87 17.23
C THR A 278 -13.54 17.14 17.95
N SER A 279 -14.76 17.15 18.49
CA SER A 279 -15.37 18.35 19.09
C SER A 279 -14.54 18.95 20.24
N ALA A 280 -13.85 18.11 21.02
CA ALA A 280 -12.98 18.55 22.11
C ALA A 280 -11.78 19.40 21.64
N ALA A 281 -11.36 19.26 20.38
CA ALA A 281 -10.28 20.06 19.80
C ALA A 281 -10.73 21.46 19.33
N GLY A 282 -12.04 21.72 19.26
CA GLY A 282 -12.58 23.03 18.87
C GLY A 282 -12.28 23.43 17.42
N PHE A 283 -12.17 22.46 16.49
CA PHE A 283 -11.85 22.72 15.09
C PHE A 283 -12.93 23.50 14.34
N ALA A 284 -12.50 24.34 13.41
CA ALA A 284 -13.39 25.19 12.62
C ALA A 284 -14.19 24.41 11.56
N TRP A 285 -13.60 23.34 10.98
CA TRP A 285 -14.19 22.56 9.89
C TRP A 285 -14.67 23.44 8.71
N THR A 286 -13.90 24.46 8.36
CA THR A 286 -14.23 25.36 7.23
C THR A 286 -13.78 24.71 5.93
N PRO A 287 -14.63 24.60 4.89
CA PRO A 287 -14.18 24.15 3.57
C PRO A 287 -12.96 24.94 3.11
N ALA A 288 -11.93 24.24 2.63
CA ALA A 288 -10.78 24.89 2.02
C ALA A 288 -11.18 25.51 0.68
N ASP A 289 -10.40 26.48 0.20
CA ASP A 289 -10.55 27.08 -1.13
C ASP A 289 -10.11 26.08 -2.22
N LEU A 290 -10.73 24.91 -2.28
CA LEU A 290 -10.46 23.80 -3.19
C LEU A 290 -11.81 23.11 -3.48
N SER A 291 -12.70 23.81 -4.18
CA SER A 291 -14.16 23.58 -4.21
C SER A 291 -14.61 22.16 -4.55
N ASP A 292 -13.79 21.41 -5.30
CA ASP A 292 -14.15 20.09 -5.80
C ASP A 292 -13.64 18.95 -4.91
N LEU A 293 -12.97 19.28 -3.80
CA LEU A 293 -12.43 18.32 -2.85
C LEU A 293 -13.16 18.47 -1.50
N SER A 294 -13.43 17.35 -0.84
CA SER A 294 -13.93 17.32 0.55
C SER A 294 -12.81 17.63 1.55
N LEU A 295 -12.11 18.75 1.34
CA LEU A 295 -11.01 19.24 2.15
C LEU A 295 -11.49 20.34 3.08
N PHE A 296 -11.23 20.17 4.37
CA PHE A 296 -11.63 21.11 5.41
C PHE A 296 -10.41 21.60 6.16
N ARG A 297 -10.30 22.92 6.32
CA ARG A 297 -9.33 23.55 7.23
C ARG A 297 -9.84 23.42 8.67
N LEU A 298 -9.06 22.74 9.51
CA LEU A 298 -9.35 22.54 10.93
C LEU A 298 -8.78 23.70 11.77
N ARG A 299 -7.53 24.07 11.48
CA ARG A 299 -6.81 25.25 12.01
C ARG A 299 -5.91 25.80 10.90
N GLY A 300 -5.83 27.12 10.75
CA GLY A 300 -5.07 27.75 9.67
C GLY A 300 -4.30 28.98 10.12
N ALA A 301 -3.45 29.50 9.23
CA ALA A 301 -2.51 30.57 9.51
C ALA A 301 -1.58 30.25 10.70
N GLU A 302 -1.20 28.98 10.84
CA GLU A 302 -0.28 28.48 11.87
C GLU A 302 0.86 27.65 11.26
N ASP A 303 2.09 27.87 11.71
CA ASP A 303 3.23 27.02 11.35
C ASP A 303 3.14 25.68 12.12
N VAL A 304 2.81 24.62 11.40
CA VAL A 304 2.67 23.26 11.93
C VAL A 304 3.91 22.38 11.67
N SER A 305 5.03 22.94 11.21
CA SER A 305 6.24 22.17 10.88
C SER A 305 6.85 21.46 12.09
N ARG A 306 6.96 22.16 13.23
CA ARG A 306 7.43 21.57 14.50
C ARG A 306 6.46 20.53 15.03
N LEU A 307 5.16 20.78 14.87
CA LEU A 307 4.11 19.84 15.26
C LEU A 307 4.24 18.53 14.47
N ALA A 308 4.30 18.61 13.14
CA ALA A 308 4.46 17.44 12.27
C ALA A 308 5.72 16.63 12.60
N SER A 309 6.83 17.32 12.90
CA SER A 309 8.08 16.69 13.34
C SER A 309 7.90 15.96 14.67
N ARG A 310 7.31 16.62 15.69
CA ARG A 310 7.05 16.03 17.02
C ARG A 310 6.21 14.76 16.90
N LEU A 311 5.04 14.86 16.27
CA LEU A 311 4.11 13.74 16.11
C LEU A 311 4.76 12.55 15.40
N SER A 312 5.69 12.82 14.48
CA SER A 312 6.44 11.81 13.74
C SER A 312 7.70 11.37 14.50
N CYS A 313 7.63 11.11 15.81
CA CYS A 313 8.78 10.72 16.64
C CYS A 313 9.96 11.71 16.58
N HIS A 314 9.68 13.02 16.59
CA HIS A 314 10.69 14.08 16.41
C HIS A 314 11.49 14.04 15.09
N GLN A 315 11.01 13.31 14.08
CA GLN A 315 11.68 13.22 12.78
C GLN A 315 11.43 14.51 11.99
N GLY A 316 12.47 15.35 11.86
CA GLY A 316 12.39 16.63 11.15
C GLY A 316 11.95 16.52 9.68
N ILE A 317 12.08 15.34 9.07
CA ILE A 317 11.63 15.09 7.70
C ILE A 317 10.15 15.44 7.47
N ALA A 318 9.29 15.21 8.47
CA ALA A 318 7.86 15.53 8.40
C ALA A 318 7.58 17.04 8.42
N GLY A 319 8.39 17.83 9.13
CA GLY A 319 8.25 19.30 9.19
C GLY A 319 8.98 20.04 8.06
N HIS A 320 10.00 19.41 7.46
CA HIS A 320 10.80 19.98 6.38
C HIS A 320 10.22 19.72 4.99
N GLY A 321 9.14 18.94 4.86
CA GLY A 321 8.42 18.78 3.59
C GLY A 321 7.56 19.99 3.21
N ALA A 322 6.90 19.91 2.06
CA ALA A 322 5.82 20.83 1.68
C ALA A 322 4.56 20.58 2.55
N PHE A 323 4.28 19.31 2.84
CA PHE A 323 3.25 18.91 3.80
C PHE A 323 3.54 17.52 4.39
N ALA A 324 2.89 17.21 5.50
CA ALA A 324 2.81 15.86 6.06
C ALA A 324 1.36 15.39 6.18
N VAL A 325 1.18 14.08 6.30
CA VAL A 325 -0.12 13.42 6.36
C VAL A 325 -0.13 12.45 7.53
N SER A 326 -1.19 12.46 8.32
CA SER A 326 -1.58 11.40 9.25
C SER A 326 -2.83 10.72 8.70
N MET A 327 -2.74 9.43 8.42
CA MET A 327 -3.84 8.62 7.87
C MET A 327 -4.69 8.07 9.01
N LEU A 328 -5.96 8.45 9.05
CA LEU A 328 -6.89 8.17 10.15
C LEU A 328 -8.02 7.26 9.69
N ALA A 329 -8.36 6.23 10.45
CA ALA A 329 -9.48 5.34 10.14
C ALA A 329 -10.34 5.01 11.36
N LYS A 330 -11.59 4.63 11.12
CA LYS A 330 -12.56 4.24 12.15
C LYS A 330 -12.38 2.77 12.56
N LEU A 331 -11.30 2.48 13.30
CA LEU A 331 -10.89 1.11 13.61
C LEU A 331 -11.83 0.37 14.56
N GLY A 332 -12.25 1.01 15.67
CA GLY A 332 -13.02 0.34 16.72
C GLY A 332 -14.33 -0.27 16.21
N ASP A 333 -15.16 0.56 15.59
CA ASP A 333 -16.44 0.15 15.02
C ASP A 333 -16.23 -0.89 13.90
N ALA A 334 -15.17 -0.76 13.09
CA ALA A 334 -14.86 -1.73 12.03
C ALA A 334 -14.50 -3.11 12.59
N ILE A 335 -13.75 -3.19 13.71
CA ILE A 335 -13.46 -4.46 14.37
C ILE A 335 -14.76 -5.11 14.88
N ASP A 336 -15.68 -4.31 15.42
CA ASP A 336 -16.95 -4.81 15.94
C ASP A 336 -17.89 -5.33 14.83
N THR A 337 -17.82 -4.78 13.62
CA THR A 337 -18.68 -5.19 12.49
C THR A 337 -18.07 -6.25 11.59
N GLU A 338 -16.77 -6.19 11.33
CA GLU A 338 -16.07 -7.04 10.36
C GLU A 338 -15.14 -8.06 11.01
N GLY A 339 -14.87 -7.95 12.31
CA GLY A 339 -13.86 -8.74 13.00
C GLY A 339 -12.45 -8.15 12.88
N ALA A 340 -11.50 -8.72 13.63
CA ALA A 340 -10.16 -8.15 13.78
C ALA A 340 -9.31 -8.15 12.49
N TRP A 341 -9.63 -8.97 11.48
CA TRP A 341 -8.92 -8.97 10.19
C TRP A 341 -8.97 -7.60 9.49
N VAL A 342 -10.00 -6.78 9.77
CA VAL A 342 -10.13 -5.43 9.23
C VAL A 342 -8.92 -4.55 9.55
N TRP A 343 -8.19 -4.87 10.62
CA TRP A 343 -6.94 -4.21 10.97
C TRP A 343 -5.91 -4.32 9.83
N ARG A 344 -5.79 -5.49 9.18
CA ARG A 344 -4.92 -5.66 8.01
C ARG A 344 -5.42 -4.80 6.85
N ARG A 345 -6.71 -4.90 6.53
CA ARG A 345 -7.36 -4.15 5.44
C ARG A 345 -7.14 -2.65 5.55
N LEU A 346 -7.28 -2.07 6.74
CA LEU A 346 -7.08 -0.64 6.96
C LEU A 346 -5.61 -0.23 6.75
N HIS A 347 -4.65 -1.04 7.17
CA HIS A 347 -3.23 -0.79 6.92
C HIS A 347 -2.86 -1.01 5.44
N TRP A 348 -3.46 -1.98 4.75
CA TRP A 348 -3.33 -2.12 3.30
C TRP A 348 -3.82 -0.88 2.57
N GLU A 349 -4.97 -0.32 2.97
CA GLU A 349 -5.47 0.92 2.39
C GLU A 349 -4.50 2.09 2.63
N ALA A 350 -3.99 2.22 3.86
CA ALA A 350 -3.02 3.26 4.18
C ALA A 350 -1.71 3.13 3.37
N GLY A 351 -1.20 1.91 3.19
CA GLY A 351 -0.04 1.64 2.34
C GLY A 351 -0.31 1.91 0.85
N LEU A 352 -1.49 1.53 0.35
CA LEU A 352 -1.94 1.83 -1.01
C LEU A 352 -1.93 3.34 -1.27
N LEU A 353 -2.48 4.13 -0.34
CA LEU A 353 -2.45 5.59 -0.40
C LEU A 353 -1.02 6.13 -0.32
N GLY A 354 -0.17 5.54 0.52
CA GLY A 354 1.25 5.87 0.56
C GLY A 354 1.93 5.69 -0.80
N GLN A 355 1.56 4.66 -1.55
CA GLN A 355 2.10 4.45 -2.90
C GLN A 355 1.61 5.49 -3.90
N VAL A 356 0.34 5.91 -3.82
CA VAL A 356 -0.16 7.05 -4.60
C VAL A 356 0.67 8.29 -4.30
N LEU A 357 0.85 8.62 -3.02
CA LEU A 357 1.61 9.80 -2.60
C LEU A 357 3.08 9.75 -3.06
N TYR A 358 3.71 8.56 -3.11
CA TYR A 358 5.04 8.40 -3.68
C TYR A 358 5.09 8.80 -5.16
N LEU A 359 4.17 8.29 -5.99
CA LEU A 359 4.21 8.54 -7.43
C LEU A 359 3.76 9.97 -7.76
N GLU A 360 2.80 10.52 -7.01
CA GLU A 360 2.38 11.91 -7.17
C GLU A 360 3.48 12.89 -6.74
N ALA A 361 4.29 12.55 -5.73
CA ALA A 361 5.49 13.33 -5.41
C ALA A 361 6.44 13.40 -6.61
N GLU A 362 6.81 12.26 -7.19
CA GLU A 362 7.73 12.21 -8.33
C GLU A 362 7.16 12.90 -9.58
N ALA A 363 5.85 12.78 -9.80
CA ALA A 363 5.14 13.49 -10.89
C ALA A 363 5.17 15.02 -10.71
N SER A 364 5.38 15.48 -9.48
CA SER A 364 5.52 16.90 -9.12
C SER A 364 6.99 17.34 -8.99
N ASP A 365 7.93 16.52 -9.46
CA ASP A 365 9.39 16.70 -9.26
C ASP A 365 9.78 16.82 -7.77
N LEU A 366 9.03 16.20 -6.87
CA LEU A 366 9.30 16.11 -5.44
C LEU A 366 9.52 14.65 -5.04
N GLN A 367 9.84 14.43 -3.77
CA GLN A 367 10.01 13.10 -3.21
C GLN A 367 9.08 12.89 -2.02
N GLY A 368 8.65 11.64 -1.86
CA GLY A 368 7.86 11.20 -0.72
C GLY A 368 8.70 10.45 0.30
N THR A 369 8.20 10.34 1.52
CA THR A 369 8.53 9.21 2.37
C THR A 369 7.35 8.83 3.25
N GLY A 370 7.16 7.53 3.37
CA GLY A 370 6.38 6.94 4.43
C GLY A 370 7.08 7.07 5.78
N ILE A 371 6.29 7.22 6.85
CA ILE A 371 6.79 7.34 8.22
C ILE A 371 6.02 6.37 9.09
N GLY A 372 6.68 5.27 9.46
CA GLY A 372 6.11 4.22 10.30
C GLY A 372 6.22 4.46 11.81
N CYS A 373 7.04 5.42 12.25
CA CYS A 373 7.16 5.82 13.66
C CYS A 373 6.48 7.17 13.88
N PHE A 374 5.47 7.17 14.73
CA PHE A 374 4.79 8.36 15.23
C PHE A 374 4.22 8.07 16.62
N PHE A 375 3.82 9.12 17.33
CA PHE A 375 3.17 9.04 18.62
C PHE A 375 1.65 8.97 18.42
N ASP A 376 1.09 7.75 18.35
CA ASP A 376 -0.34 7.53 18.09
C ASP A 376 -1.23 8.36 19.05
N ASP A 377 -0.97 8.29 20.36
CA ASP A 377 -1.76 9.02 21.37
C ASP A 377 -1.63 10.54 21.24
N GLU A 378 -0.45 11.09 20.90
CA GLU A 378 -0.31 12.54 20.70
C GLU A 378 -1.07 13.04 19.46
N VAL A 379 -1.19 12.21 18.42
CA VAL A 379 -2.02 12.52 17.26
C VAL A 379 -3.50 12.50 17.65
N HIS A 380 -3.92 11.53 18.45
CA HIS A 380 -5.29 11.47 18.97
C HIS A 380 -5.62 12.67 19.86
N GLU A 381 -4.73 13.03 20.79
CA GLU A 381 -4.87 14.21 21.64
C GLU A 381 -4.97 15.50 20.84
N LEU A 382 -4.11 15.69 19.82
CA LEU A 382 -4.20 16.84 18.90
C LEU A 382 -5.58 16.93 18.26
N LEU A 383 -6.15 15.80 17.86
CA LEU A 383 -7.44 15.72 17.19
C LEU A 383 -8.63 15.75 18.17
N GLY A 384 -8.38 15.76 19.49
CA GLY A 384 -9.43 15.66 20.51
C GLY A 384 -10.13 14.30 20.52
N LEU A 385 -9.49 13.26 19.97
CA LEU A 385 -9.99 11.90 19.92
C LEU A 385 -9.71 11.16 21.22
N ALA A 386 -10.56 10.19 21.55
CA ALA A 386 -10.36 9.35 22.72
C ALA A 386 -9.15 8.43 22.52
N THR A 387 -8.23 8.45 23.49
CA THR A 387 -7.10 7.51 23.58
C THR A 387 -7.50 6.26 24.35
N GLY A 388 -6.70 5.19 24.22
CA GLY A 388 -6.87 3.97 25.01
C GLY A 388 -6.67 2.69 24.21
N PRO A 389 -6.95 1.51 24.80
CA PRO A 389 -6.62 0.21 24.21
C PRO A 389 -7.51 -0.16 23.02
N ARG A 390 -8.66 0.50 22.85
CA ARG A 390 -9.62 0.22 21.77
C ARG A 390 -10.22 1.53 21.23
N PRO A 391 -9.40 2.40 20.62
CA PRO A 391 -9.85 3.71 20.18
C PRO A 391 -10.80 3.54 19.01
N ARG A 392 -11.85 4.36 18.99
CA ARG A 392 -12.83 4.36 17.89
C ARG A 392 -12.19 4.77 16.56
N TRP A 393 -11.32 5.77 16.62
CA TRP A 393 -10.54 6.29 15.50
C TRP A 393 -9.05 6.04 15.75
N GLN A 394 -8.34 5.49 14.77
CA GLN A 394 -6.94 5.12 14.88
C GLN A 394 -6.12 5.79 13.77
N VAL A 395 -5.02 6.43 14.15
CA VAL A 395 -3.98 6.83 13.18
C VAL A 395 -3.20 5.58 12.77
N LEU A 396 -3.05 5.36 11.46
CA LEU A 396 -2.49 4.14 10.90
C LEU A 396 -1.08 4.35 10.33
N TYR A 397 -0.85 5.51 9.72
CA TYR A 397 0.37 5.77 8.97
C TYR A 397 0.63 7.27 8.82
N HIS A 398 1.90 7.66 8.82
CA HIS A 398 2.31 9.00 8.45
C HIS A 398 3.00 8.99 7.07
N PHE A 399 2.91 10.11 6.34
CA PHE A 399 3.61 10.31 5.08
C PHE A 399 4.03 11.78 4.96
N THR A 400 5.06 12.08 4.17
CA THR A 400 5.42 13.47 3.83
C THR A 400 5.89 13.59 2.39
N ILE A 401 5.61 14.73 1.77
CA ILE A 401 6.10 15.09 0.43
C ILE A 401 6.89 16.40 0.53
N GLY A 402 8.03 16.47 -0.15
CA GLY A 402 8.86 17.67 -0.24
C GLY A 402 10.07 17.44 -1.13
N ARG A 403 10.96 18.43 -1.23
CA ARG A 403 12.20 18.28 -1.99
C ARG A 403 13.21 17.51 -1.17
N ALA A 404 13.67 16.37 -1.67
CA ALA A 404 14.69 15.60 -0.99
C ALA A 404 16.06 16.28 -1.05
N VAL A 405 16.82 16.16 0.03
CA VAL A 405 18.26 16.41 0.02
C VAL A 405 18.96 15.11 -0.37
N VAL A 406 19.65 15.11 -1.51
CA VAL A 406 20.37 13.93 -2.01
C VAL A 406 21.59 13.67 -1.13
N ASP A 407 21.67 12.48 -0.53
CA ASP A 407 22.86 12.02 0.18
C ASP A 407 23.89 11.46 -0.81
N GLN A 408 24.92 12.26 -1.10
CA GLN A 408 25.98 11.90 -2.06
C GLN A 408 26.83 10.70 -1.63
N ARG A 409 26.71 10.21 -0.38
CA ARG A 409 27.39 9.00 0.08
C ARG A 409 26.69 7.73 -0.40
N LEU A 410 25.42 7.83 -0.82
CA LEU A 410 24.64 6.72 -1.33
C LEU A 410 24.84 6.59 -2.83
N ARG A 411 25.09 5.36 -3.31
CA ARG A 411 25.10 5.04 -4.74
C ARG A 411 23.68 4.67 -5.19
N SER A 412 23.30 5.19 -6.35
CA SER A 412 22.08 4.80 -7.04
C SER A 412 22.45 4.01 -8.28
N GLU A 413 22.06 2.74 -8.31
CA GLU A 413 22.22 1.87 -9.49
C GLU A 413 20.86 1.68 -10.18
N PRO A 414 20.86 1.40 -11.50
CA PRO A 414 19.65 0.98 -12.20
C PRO A 414 19.04 -0.27 -11.58
N SER A 415 17.72 -0.41 -11.64
CA SER A 415 17.04 -1.64 -11.23
C SER A 415 17.61 -2.83 -11.99
N TYR A 416 18.00 -3.88 -11.26
CA TYR A 416 18.62 -5.10 -11.79
C TYR A 416 19.93 -4.86 -12.58
N GLY A 417 20.66 -3.79 -12.28
CA GLY A 417 21.94 -3.48 -12.96
C GLY A 417 22.97 -4.62 -12.88
N HIS A 418 22.92 -5.46 -11.84
CA HIS A 418 23.78 -6.63 -11.69
C HIS A 418 23.52 -7.73 -12.72
N LEU A 419 22.31 -7.82 -13.30
CA LEU A 419 21.99 -8.81 -14.34
C LEU A 419 22.58 -8.42 -15.70
N VAL A 420 22.52 -7.13 -16.04
CA VAL A 420 23.05 -6.60 -17.31
C VAL A 420 24.58 -6.72 -17.38
N GLN A 421 25.26 -6.53 -16.25
CA GLN A 421 26.72 -6.69 -16.17
C GLN A 421 27.17 -8.15 -16.34
N GLY A 422 26.34 -9.12 -15.92
CA GLY A 422 26.62 -10.55 -16.07
C GLY A 422 26.58 -11.04 -17.52
N GLU A 423 25.67 -10.52 -18.34
CA GLU A 423 25.54 -10.90 -19.75
C GLU A 423 26.74 -10.42 -20.60
N SER A 424 27.25 -9.22 -20.33
CA SER A 424 28.45 -8.70 -21.00
C SER A 424 29.72 -9.50 -20.64
N ALA A 425 29.82 -9.98 -19.40
CA ALA A 425 30.94 -10.83 -18.99
C ALA A 425 30.86 -12.24 -19.60
N ALA A 426 29.65 -12.80 -19.75
CA ALA A 426 29.44 -14.11 -20.37
C ALA A 426 29.73 -14.11 -21.88
N HIS A 427 29.41 -13.01 -22.60
CA HIS A 427 29.79 -12.84 -24.00
C HIS A 427 31.30 -12.66 -24.20
N ALA A 428 31.98 -11.93 -23.31
CA ALA A 428 33.44 -11.76 -23.38
C ALA A 428 34.21 -13.09 -23.18
N THR A 429 33.67 -14.03 -22.40
CA THR A 429 34.27 -15.37 -22.25
C THR A 429 33.95 -16.34 -23.39
N ALA A 430 32.92 -16.06 -24.19
CA ALA A 430 32.58 -16.88 -25.37
C ALA A 430 33.44 -16.51 -26.60
N GLU A 431 33.85 -15.24 -26.73
CA GLU A 431 34.73 -14.79 -27.83
C GLU A 431 36.22 -15.10 -27.60
N SER A 432 36.63 -15.48 -26.39
CA SER A 432 38.02 -15.90 -26.09
C SER A 432 38.25 -17.42 -26.17
N GLY A 433 37.27 -18.18 -26.68
CA GLY A 433 37.27 -19.65 -26.70
C GLY A 433 37.73 -20.31 -28.01
N ASP A 434 37.92 -19.55 -29.09
CA ASP A 434 38.53 -20.04 -30.33
C ASP A 434 39.87 -19.32 -30.56
N GLY A 435 40.95 -19.96 -30.12
CA GLY A 435 42.34 -19.53 -30.31
C GLY A 435 43.30 -20.69 -30.19
#